data_AF-A0A1H0DQR7-F1
#
_entry.id   AF-A0A1H0DQR7-F1
#
_cell.length_a   1.000
_cell.length_b   1.000
_cell.length_c   1.000
_cell.angle_alpha   90.00
_cell.angle_beta   90.00
_cell.angle_gamma   90.00
#
_symmetry.space_group_name_H-M   'P 1'
#
loop_
_entity.id
_entity.type
_entity.pdbx_description
1 polymer ?
#
loop_
_entity_poly.entity_id
_entity_poly.type
_entity_poly.pdbx_seq_one_letter_code
_entity_poly.pdbx_strand_id
1 'polypeptide(L)'
;MRRSYSAALVSALAAVVLAGTALPAEAAGGRHTFASPSPAYKRTDSNGTFTAQVSAQWTSSSPVTMPWSFTVAPQVRAIAAGRMTCKAGHMQLPYSDHHANVAVTYTWHSSVPNNARNKNYDLWGHCAFPVKVGGKTGMANLRFTFAYRVSGATKRSAVAAAAEPRGPEYTSELTIS
;
A
#
# COMPACT_ATOMS: atom_id res chain seq x y z
N MET A 1 68.50 11.06 41.64
CA MET A 1 68.21 10.37 40.35
C MET A 1 67.60 11.43 39.41
N ARG A 2 68.42 12.20 38.67
CA ARG A 2 68.77 12.10 37.24
C ARG A 2 67.58 12.02 36.24
N ARG A 3 67.24 13.23 35.74
CA ARG A 3 66.77 13.71 34.42
C ARG A 3 66.28 12.72 33.33
N SER A 4 65.12 13.09 32.73
CA SER A 4 64.71 13.24 31.30
C SER A 4 65.35 12.33 30.23
N TYR A 5 64.67 11.80 29.19
CA TYR A 5 64.08 12.50 28.03
C TYR A 5 63.03 11.65 27.27
N SER A 6 62.23 12.36 26.47
CA SER A 6 61.11 12.01 25.59
C SER A 6 61.33 10.92 24.52
N ALA A 7 60.24 10.26 24.12
CA ALA A 7 59.91 10.03 22.70
C ALA A 7 58.40 9.72 22.57
N ALA A 8 57.64 10.67 22.01
CA ALA A 8 56.27 10.45 21.58
C ALA A 8 56.29 9.86 20.18
N LEU A 9 55.69 8.66 20.01
CA LEU A 9 55.46 8.06 18.72
C LEU A 9 54.00 8.27 18.34
N VAL A 10 53.79 9.19 17.40
CA VAL A 10 52.51 9.42 16.73
C VAL A 10 52.35 8.37 15.65
N SER A 11 51.45 7.42 15.85
CA SER A 11 50.97 6.53 14.79
C SER A 11 49.51 6.85 14.51
N ALA A 12 49.30 7.65 13.46
CA ALA A 12 48.00 7.82 12.83
C ALA A 12 47.81 6.70 11.80
N LEU A 13 46.78 5.88 11.98
CA LEU A 13 46.22 5.06 10.92
C LEU A 13 44.69 5.17 11.00
N ALA A 14 44.15 5.95 10.07
CA ALA A 14 42.75 5.97 9.71
C ALA A 14 42.43 4.73 8.86
N ALA A 15 41.34 4.03 9.16
CA ALA A 15 40.65 3.20 8.19
C ALA A 15 39.19 2.95 8.59
N VAL A 16 38.33 3.81 8.02
CA VAL A 16 37.02 3.49 7.41
C VAL A 16 36.07 2.60 8.20
N VAL A 17 35.19 3.24 8.99
CA VAL A 17 33.90 2.67 9.37
C VAL A 17 33.00 2.66 8.13
N LEU A 18 32.90 1.52 7.44
CA LEU A 18 31.80 1.26 6.51
C LEU A 18 30.54 0.95 7.33
N ALA A 19 29.97 2.00 7.94
CA ALA A 19 28.59 1.98 8.39
C ALA A 19 27.73 2.07 7.12
N GLY A 20 27.49 0.93 6.50
CA GLY A 20 26.43 0.78 5.52
C GLY A 20 25.09 0.94 6.22
N THR A 21 24.67 2.18 6.46
CA THR A 21 23.26 2.47 6.68
C THR A 21 22.56 2.17 5.36
N ALA A 22 22.04 0.95 5.21
CA ALA A 22 20.97 0.71 4.28
C ALA A 22 19.82 1.63 4.73
N LEU A 23 19.73 2.79 4.09
CA LEU A 23 18.56 3.65 4.20
C LEU A 23 17.35 2.78 3.84
N PRO A 24 16.23 2.85 4.59
CA PRO A 24 15.00 2.28 4.10
C PRO A 24 14.74 2.85 2.70
N ALA A 25 14.49 1.98 1.73
CA ALA A 25 14.01 2.39 0.42
C ALA A 25 12.58 2.92 0.60
N GLU A 26 12.48 4.16 1.02
CA GLU A 26 11.23 4.88 1.23
C GLU A 26 11.00 5.81 0.03
N ALA A 27 9.83 5.61 -0.60
CA ALA A 27 9.21 6.40 -1.66
C ALA A 27 9.88 6.41 -3.06
N ALA A 28 9.72 5.31 -3.80
CA ALA A 28 9.32 5.47 -5.20
C ALA A 28 7.81 5.80 -5.20
N GLY A 29 7.46 7.09 -5.16
CA GLY A 29 6.09 7.54 -5.40
C GLY A 29 5.62 7.03 -6.76
N GLY A 30 4.44 6.40 -6.84
CA GLY A 30 4.03 5.73 -8.06
C GLY A 30 2.69 5.01 -7.96
N ARG A 31 2.12 4.74 -9.13
CA ARG A 31 0.88 3.99 -9.34
C ARG A 31 1.21 2.55 -9.67
N HIS A 32 0.48 1.58 -9.13
CA HIS A 32 0.67 0.18 -9.47
C HIS A 32 0.40 -0.02 -10.96
N THR A 33 1.32 -0.65 -11.69
CA THR A 33 1.04 -1.07 -13.07
C THR A 33 0.91 -2.57 -13.12
N PHE A 34 -0.33 -3.04 -13.26
CA PHE A 34 -0.58 -4.44 -13.58
C PHE A 34 -0.07 -4.73 -15.00
N ALA A 35 0.91 -5.63 -15.11
CA ALA A 35 1.52 -6.01 -16.38
C ALA A 35 1.95 -7.47 -16.39
N SER A 36 2.34 -8.01 -17.54
CA SER A 36 3.08 -9.27 -17.57
C SER A 36 4.55 -8.99 -17.19
N PRO A 37 5.17 -9.73 -16.25
CA PRO A 37 4.66 -10.88 -15.49
C PRO A 37 4.11 -10.54 -14.09
N SER A 38 3.81 -9.27 -13.79
CA SER A 38 3.28 -8.78 -12.51
C SER A 38 1.76 -8.48 -12.54
N PRO A 39 0.87 -9.50 -12.60
CA PRO A 39 -0.58 -9.32 -12.65
C PRO A 39 -1.20 -9.00 -11.28
N ALA A 40 -0.40 -8.99 -10.21
CA ALA A 40 -0.90 -8.96 -8.85
C ALA A 40 -0.15 -7.95 -7.98
N TYR A 41 -0.86 -7.44 -7.00
CA TYR A 41 -0.39 -6.54 -5.97
C TYR A 41 -0.78 -7.09 -4.60
N LYS A 42 0.14 -6.94 -3.64
CA LYS A 42 -0.13 -7.21 -2.22
C LYS A 42 0.65 -6.21 -1.38
N ARG A 43 -0.02 -5.59 -0.43
CA ARG A 43 0.60 -4.73 0.57
C ARG A 43 0.02 -5.03 1.94
N THR A 44 0.91 -5.13 2.93
CA THR A 44 0.55 -5.28 4.34
C THR A 44 1.16 -4.12 5.11
N ASP A 45 0.37 -3.52 6.01
CA ASP A 45 0.80 -2.46 6.92
C ASP A 45 0.20 -2.67 8.31
N SER A 46 0.29 -1.64 9.17
CA SER A 46 -0.25 -1.67 10.54
C SER A 46 -1.78 -1.73 10.61
N ASN A 47 -2.50 -1.49 9.51
CA ASN A 47 -3.96 -1.45 9.53
C ASN A 47 -4.59 -2.64 8.80
N GLY A 48 -3.89 -3.25 7.83
CA GLY A 48 -4.38 -4.43 7.17
C GLY A 48 -3.49 -5.00 6.08
N THR A 49 -4.06 -5.94 5.34
CA THR A 49 -3.49 -6.48 4.11
C THR A 49 -4.45 -6.21 2.96
N PHE A 50 -3.97 -5.48 1.95
CA PHE A 50 -4.66 -5.25 0.69
C PHE A 50 -4.07 -6.16 -0.39
N THR A 51 -4.93 -6.76 -1.19
CA THR A 51 -4.54 -7.46 -2.41
C THR A 51 -5.37 -7.01 -3.59
N ALA A 52 -4.78 -7.04 -4.78
CA ALA A 52 -5.46 -6.78 -6.03
C ALA A 52 -4.80 -7.58 -7.13
N GLN A 53 -5.57 -8.03 -8.13
CA GLN A 53 -5.02 -8.77 -9.25
C GLN A 53 -5.86 -8.55 -10.51
N VAL A 54 -5.27 -8.80 -11.68
CA VAL A 54 -5.97 -8.80 -12.96
C VAL A 54 -5.65 -10.05 -13.76
N SER A 55 -6.53 -10.41 -14.69
CA SER A 55 -6.29 -11.56 -15.57
C SER A 55 -5.14 -11.30 -16.55
N ALA A 56 -4.39 -12.35 -16.89
CA ALA A 56 -3.22 -12.29 -17.76
C ALA A 56 -3.53 -12.14 -19.27
N GLN A 57 -4.73 -11.67 -19.62
CA GLN A 57 -5.15 -11.49 -21.02
C GLN A 57 -4.56 -10.20 -21.63
N TRP A 58 -3.24 -10.00 -21.54
CA TRP A 58 -2.54 -8.75 -21.87
C TRP A 58 -2.63 -8.32 -23.33
N THR A 59 -2.86 -9.28 -24.24
CA THR A 59 -2.93 -9.05 -25.69
C THR A 59 -4.32 -8.61 -26.16
N SER A 60 -5.35 -8.73 -25.32
CA SER A 60 -6.70 -8.30 -25.63
C SER A 60 -6.83 -6.78 -25.49
N SER A 61 -7.65 -6.14 -26.33
CA SER A 61 -8.08 -4.75 -26.14
C SER A 61 -9.26 -4.62 -25.16
N SER A 62 -9.88 -5.74 -24.77
CA SER A 62 -11.04 -5.72 -23.89
C SER A 62 -10.72 -5.12 -22.51
N PRO A 63 -11.69 -4.41 -21.91
CA PRO A 63 -11.59 -4.00 -20.52
C PRO A 63 -11.37 -5.18 -19.58
N VAL A 64 -10.74 -4.90 -18.44
CA VAL A 64 -10.30 -5.90 -17.48
C VAL A 64 -11.05 -5.73 -16.16
N THR A 65 -11.43 -6.84 -15.55
CA THR A 65 -11.94 -6.85 -14.18
C THR A 65 -10.76 -6.97 -13.22
N MET A 66 -10.72 -6.09 -12.22
CA MET A 66 -9.71 -6.09 -11.16
C MET A 66 -10.36 -6.52 -9.84
N PRO A 67 -10.33 -7.81 -9.48
CA PRO A 67 -10.63 -8.27 -8.13
C PRO A 67 -9.64 -7.72 -7.11
N TRP A 68 -10.16 -7.37 -5.93
CA TRP A 68 -9.38 -6.90 -4.81
C TRP A 68 -9.93 -7.42 -3.49
N SER A 69 -9.09 -7.43 -2.45
CA SER A 69 -9.52 -7.69 -1.08
C SER A 69 -8.75 -6.88 -0.05
N PHE A 70 -9.35 -6.70 1.12
CA PHE A 70 -8.78 -6.06 2.28
C PHE A 70 -9.11 -6.86 3.54
N THR A 71 -8.08 -7.20 4.31
CA THR A 71 -8.19 -7.87 5.61
C THR A 71 -7.65 -6.95 6.69
N VAL A 72 -8.47 -6.62 7.69
CA VAL A 72 -8.06 -5.79 8.84
C VAL A 72 -6.98 -6.49 9.65
N ALA A 73 -5.94 -5.75 10.05
CA ALA A 73 -4.82 -6.30 10.80
C ALA A 73 -5.23 -6.82 12.19
N PRO A 74 -4.56 -7.85 12.73
CA PRO A 74 -4.91 -8.44 14.03
C PRO A 74 -4.99 -7.42 15.18
N GLN A 75 -4.05 -6.47 15.27
CA GLN A 75 -4.04 -5.44 16.31
C GLN A 75 -5.23 -4.48 16.23
N VAL A 76 -5.69 -4.16 15.01
CA VAL A 76 -6.89 -3.31 14.80
C VAL A 76 -8.16 -4.11 15.14
N ARG A 77 -8.18 -5.41 14.82
CA ARG A 77 -9.27 -6.30 15.22
C ARG A 77 -9.36 -6.47 16.74
N ALA A 78 -8.23 -6.47 17.45
CA ALA A 78 -8.17 -6.67 18.89
C ALA A 78 -8.85 -5.54 19.69
N ILE A 79 -8.91 -4.33 19.14
CA ILE A 79 -9.58 -3.19 19.77
C ILE A 79 -11.05 -3.05 19.33
N ALA A 80 -11.51 -3.86 18.38
CA ALA A 80 -12.89 -3.79 17.89
C ALA A 80 -13.88 -4.25 18.96
N ALA A 81 -14.93 -3.46 19.17
CA ALA A 81 -16.01 -3.73 20.11
C ALA A 81 -17.30 -4.18 19.41
N GLY A 82 -17.28 -4.36 18.09
CA GLY A 82 -18.47 -4.73 17.33
C GLY A 82 -18.20 -4.98 15.86
N ARG A 83 -19.29 -4.98 15.08
CA ARG A 83 -19.30 -5.27 13.64
C ARG A 83 -18.96 -4.00 12.84
N MET A 84 -18.49 -4.19 11.62
CA MET A 84 -18.08 -3.11 10.72
C MET A 84 -19.05 -2.90 9.57
N THR A 85 -19.11 -1.66 9.10
CA THR A 85 -19.74 -1.29 7.83
C THR A 85 -18.67 -0.78 6.90
N CYS A 86 -18.52 -1.40 5.73
CA CYS A 86 -17.51 -1.07 4.75
C CYS A 86 -18.13 -0.55 3.44
N LYS A 87 -17.48 0.44 2.82
CA LYS A 87 -17.84 1.06 1.55
C LYS A 87 -16.60 1.26 0.71
N ALA A 88 -16.63 0.84 -0.55
CA ALA A 88 -15.60 1.15 -1.52
C ALA A 88 -16.19 1.83 -2.75
N GLY A 89 -15.35 2.58 -3.43
CA GLY A 89 -15.72 3.24 -4.67
C GLY A 89 -14.51 3.54 -5.53
N HIS A 90 -14.79 4.05 -6.72
CA HIS A 90 -13.79 4.32 -7.73
C HIS A 90 -13.95 5.74 -8.25
N MET A 91 -12.85 6.49 -8.40
CA MET A 91 -12.95 7.90 -8.81
C MET A 91 -13.29 8.06 -10.30
N GLN A 92 -12.84 7.12 -11.15
CA GLN A 92 -12.98 7.21 -12.61
C GLN A 92 -14.01 6.24 -13.23
N LEU A 93 -14.65 5.37 -12.43
CA LEU A 93 -15.57 4.34 -12.91
C LEU A 93 -16.84 4.36 -12.06
N PRO A 94 -18.02 4.05 -12.64
CA PRO A 94 -19.25 3.86 -11.88
C PRO A 94 -19.19 2.53 -11.12
N TYR A 95 -18.40 2.51 -10.05
CA TYR A 95 -18.21 1.36 -9.17
C TYR A 95 -18.47 1.77 -7.73
N SER A 96 -19.26 0.94 -7.05
CA SER A 96 -19.51 1.04 -5.62
C SER A 96 -19.65 -0.35 -5.03
N ASP A 97 -19.14 -0.54 -3.83
CA ASP A 97 -19.31 -1.74 -3.03
C ASP A 97 -19.72 -1.35 -1.61
N HIS A 98 -20.65 -2.10 -1.01
CA HIS A 98 -21.16 -1.82 0.33
C HIS A 98 -21.46 -3.11 1.08
N HIS A 99 -20.83 -3.26 2.24
CA HIS A 99 -21.03 -4.37 3.16
C HIS A 99 -21.40 -3.82 4.53
N ALA A 100 -22.69 -3.86 4.86
CA ALA A 100 -23.16 -3.50 6.19
C ALA A 100 -23.03 -4.68 7.15
N ASN A 101 -22.75 -4.38 8.42
CA ASN A 101 -22.86 -5.33 9.52
C ASN A 101 -22.03 -6.62 9.31
N VAL A 102 -20.78 -6.51 8.84
CA VAL A 102 -19.86 -7.65 8.69
C VAL A 102 -18.93 -7.78 9.91
N ALA A 103 -18.43 -8.98 10.19
CA ALA A 103 -17.47 -9.16 11.28
C ALA A 103 -16.16 -8.44 10.96
N VAL A 104 -15.47 -7.85 11.94
CA VAL A 104 -14.15 -7.20 11.72
C VAL A 104 -13.08 -8.19 11.22
N THR A 105 -13.33 -9.49 11.37
CA THR A 105 -12.49 -10.58 10.88
C THR A 105 -12.76 -10.96 9.43
N TYR A 106 -13.79 -10.38 8.81
CA TYR A 106 -14.18 -10.66 7.43
C TYR A 106 -13.13 -10.10 6.47
N THR A 107 -12.71 -10.92 5.49
CA THR A 107 -11.94 -10.44 4.34
C THR A 107 -12.91 -9.78 3.37
N TRP A 108 -12.92 -8.46 3.41
CA TRP A 108 -13.75 -7.65 2.52
C TRP A 108 -13.16 -7.67 1.12
N HIS A 109 -13.95 -8.05 0.12
CA HIS A 109 -13.48 -8.20 -1.25
C HIS A 109 -14.57 -7.80 -2.24
N SER A 110 -14.16 -7.44 -3.44
CA SER A 110 -15.05 -7.06 -4.53
C SER A 110 -14.28 -7.08 -5.85
N SER A 111 -14.89 -6.61 -6.92
CA SER A 111 -14.26 -6.56 -8.25
C SER A 111 -14.65 -5.29 -8.99
N VAL A 112 -13.65 -4.52 -9.41
CA VAL A 112 -13.86 -3.33 -10.25
C VAL A 112 -13.95 -3.80 -11.71
N PRO A 113 -15.10 -3.70 -12.38
CA PRO A 113 -15.23 -4.08 -13.78
C PRO A 113 -14.71 -2.95 -14.69
N ASN A 114 -14.59 -3.24 -15.98
CA ASN A 114 -14.42 -2.23 -17.03
C ASN A 114 -13.15 -1.36 -16.94
N ASN A 115 -12.05 -1.89 -16.40
CA ASN A 115 -10.76 -1.22 -16.44
C ASN A 115 -10.21 -1.23 -17.86
N ALA A 116 -10.29 -0.09 -18.53
CA ALA A 116 -9.61 0.13 -19.80
C ALA A 116 -8.09 0.13 -19.59
N ARG A 117 -7.39 -0.36 -20.61
CA ARG A 117 -5.93 -0.46 -20.58
C ARG A 117 -5.30 0.91 -20.74
N ASN A 118 -4.12 1.06 -20.16
CA ASN A 118 -3.31 2.29 -20.14
C ASN A 118 -4.03 3.51 -19.55
N LYS A 119 -5.07 3.29 -18.73
CA LYS A 119 -5.72 4.34 -17.94
C LYS A 119 -5.33 4.25 -16.47
N ASN A 120 -5.33 5.42 -15.82
CA ASN A 120 -5.05 5.59 -14.41
C ASN A 120 -6.36 5.55 -13.60
N TYR A 121 -6.34 4.83 -12.49
CA TYR A 121 -7.50 4.47 -11.68
C TYR A 121 -7.25 4.55 -10.17
N ASP A 122 -8.13 5.21 -9.43
CA ASP A 122 -8.04 5.32 -7.97
C ASP A 122 -9.22 4.61 -7.32
N LEU A 123 -8.91 3.51 -6.64
CA LEU A 123 -9.83 2.78 -5.77
C LEU A 123 -9.69 3.32 -4.34
N TRP A 124 -10.81 3.48 -3.65
CA TRP A 124 -10.82 3.81 -2.22
C TRP A 124 -11.75 2.86 -1.46
N GLY A 125 -11.46 2.69 -0.18
CA GLY A 125 -12.30 1.96 0.75
C GLY A 125 -12.36 2.62 2.12
N HIS A 126 -13.46 2.44 2.82
CA HIS A 126 -13.69 2.94 4.18
C HIS A 126 -14.51 1.91 4.97
N CYS A 127 -14.00 1.49 6.11
CA CYS A 127 -14.71 0.68 7.10
C CYS A 127 -14.84 1.48 8.41
N ALA A 128 -16.05 1.51 8.96
CA ALA A 128 -16.32 2.08 10.28
C ALA A 128 -16.80 1.00 11.25
N PHE A 129 -16.28 0.98 12.47
CA PHE A 129 -16.69 0.04 13.52
C PHE A 129 -16.43 0.60 14.93
N PRO A 130 -17.24 0.20 15.92
CA PRO A 130 -17.00 0.60 17.31
C PRO A 130 -15.75 -0.06 17.85
N VAL A 131 -15.01 0.67 18.69
CA VAL A 131 -13.78 0.21 19.35
C VAL A 131 -13.82 0.48 20.85
N LYS A 132 -12.99 -0.24 21.60
CA LYS A 132 -12.73 0.00 23.02
C LYS A 132 -11.22 0.06 23.25
N VAL A 133 -10.71 1.24 23.60
CA VAL A 133 -9.27 1.48 23.82
C VAL A 133 -9.07 2.17 25.17
N GLY A 134 -8.23 1.60 26.03
CA GLY A 134 -7.95 2.17 27.36
C GLY A 134 -9.22 2.36 28.22
N GLY A 135 -10.19 1.46 28.10
CA GLY A 135 -11.47 1.53 28.82
C GLY A 135 -12.50 2.49 28.22
N LYS A 136 -12.14 3.30 27.21
CA LYS A 136 -13.04 4.24 26.54
C LYS A 136 -13.60 3.65 25.25
N THR A 137 -14.87 3.92 24.97
CA THR A 137 -15.52 3.56 23.71
C THR A 137 -15.29 4.65 22.68
N GLY A 138 -15.13 4.27 21.41
CA GLY A 138 -15.04 5.20 20.28
C GLY A 138 -15.43 4.54 18.97
N MET A 139 -15.22 5.26 17.87
CA MET A 139 -15.43 4.77 16.51
C MET A 139 -14.12 4.77 15.74
N ALA A 140 -13.72 3.60 15.25
CA ALA A 140 -12.64 3.49 14.28
C ALA A 140 -13.15 3.79 12.88
N ASN A 141 -12.35 4.56 12.13
CA ASN A 141 -12.51 4.84 10.71
C ASN A 141 -11.25 4.37 10.01
N LEU A 142 -11.33 3.20 9.38
CA LEU A 142 -10.24 2.61 8.62
C LEU A 142 -10.44 2.89 7.14
N ARG A 143 -9.51 3.61 6.52
CA ARG A 143 -9.55 3.99 5.11
C ARG A 143 -8.39 3.35 4.37
N PHE A 144 -8.57 3.05 3.10
CA PHE A 144 -7.47 2.79 2.19
C PHE A 144 -7.66 3.51 0.86
N THR A 145 -6.55 3.80 0.18
CA THR A 145 -6.53 4.22 -1.21
C THR A 145 -5.55 3.37 -1.99
N PHE A 146 -5.85 3.07 -3.25
CA PHE A 146 -5.00 2.32 -4.15
C PHE A 146 -5.03 2.93 -5.54
N ALA A 147 -3.88 3.47 -5.97
CA ALA A 147 -3.67 4.01 -7.29
C ALA A 147 -3.09 2.91 -8.21
N TYR A 148 -3.81 2.55 -9.27
CA TYR A 148 -3.35 1.54 -10.23
C TYR A 148 -3.62 1.89 -11.71
N ARG A 149 -3.02 1.13 -12.61
CA ARG A 149 -3.30 1.08 -14.06
C ARG A 149 -3.14 -0.35 -14.56
N VAL A 150 -3.83 -0.70 -15.64
CA VAL A 150 -3.68 -1.99 -16.34
C VAL A 150 -2.92 -1.75 -17.63
N SER A 151 -1.84 -2.48 -17.87
CA SER A 151 -1.08 -2.37 -19.13
C SER A 151 -1.89 -2.86 -20.34
N GLY A 152 -1.66 -2.20 -21.49
CA GLY A 152 -2.19 -2.61 -22.79
C GLY A 152 -1.29 -3.56 -23.56
N ALA A 153 -1.79 -4.12 -24.66
CA ALA A 153 -0.98 -4.82 -25.63
C ALA A 153 0.12 -3.87 -26.15
N THR A 154 1.39 -4.22 -25.92
CA THR A 154 2.52 -3.45 -26.42
C THR A 154 2.53 -3.48 -27.94
N LYS A 155 2.27 -2.35 -28.60
CA LYS A 155 2.99 -2.07 -29.86
C LYS A 155 4.43 -1.72 -29.45
N ARG A 156 5.44 -2.34 -30.09
CA ARG A 156 6.86 -2.08 -29.83
C ARG A 156 7.15 -0.57 -29.79
N SER A 157 7.95 -0.15 -28.79
CA SER A 157 8.48 1.21 -28.49
C SER A 157 7.51 2.18 -27.79
N ALA A 158 7.69 2.36 -26.47
CA ALA A 158 8.38 3.48 -25.79
C ALA A 158 7.50 4.76 -25.77
N VAL A 159 7.10 5.33 -24.63
CA VAL A 159 7.93 5.93 -23.58
C VAL A 159 7.25 5.71 -22.22
N ALA A 160 8.03 5.49 -21.15
CA ALA A 160 7.52 5.48 -19.78
C ALA A 160 6.77 6.80 -19.52
N ALA A 161 5.47 6.72 -19.20
CA ALA A 161 4.69 7.90 -18.86
C ALA A 161 5.44 8.69 -17.78
N ALA A 162 5.61 9.99 -18.01
CA ALA A 162 6.29 10.89 -17.10
C ALA A 162 5.81 10.67 -15.66
N ALA A 163 6.76 10.62 -14.72
CA ALA A 163 6.47 10.53 -13.30
C ALA A 163 5.67 11.77 -12.89
N GLU A 164 4.36 11.64 -12.81
CA GLU A 164 3.54 12.65 -12.14
C GLU A 164 3.84 12.60 -10.64
N PRO A 165 3.99 13.76 -9.97
CA PRO A 165 4.16 13.80 -8.54
C PRO A 165 2.84 13.41 -7.91
N ARG A 166 2.70 12.13 -7.57
CA ARG A 166 1.49 11.62 -6.92
C ARG A 166 1.92 10.70 -5.78
N GLY A 167 1.13 10.75 -4.72
CA GLY A 167 1.39 10.08 -3.44
C GLY A 167 1.64 8.56 -3.56
N PRO A 168 1.86 7.89 -2.42
CA PRO A 168 2.07 6.44 -2.38
C PRO A 168 1.02 5.64 -3.18
N GLU A 169 1.48 4.56 -3.83
CA GLU A 169 0.67 3.59 -4.59
C GLU A 169 -0.54 3.08 -3.80
N TYR A 170 -0.30 2.84 -2.52
CA TYR A 170 -1.28 2.36 -1.57
C TYR A 170 -1.05 3.07 -0.25
N THR A 171 -2.14 3.49 0.39
CA THR A 171 -2.15 3.91 1.79
C THR A 171 -3.30 3.27 2.49
N SER A 172 -3.12 3.06 3.79
CA SER A 172 -4.24 2.93 4.70
C SER A 172 -4.04 3.81 5.92
N GLU A 173 -5.14 4.29 6.47
CA GLU A 173 -5.17 5.18 7.61
C GLU A 173 -6.26 4.71 8.57
N LEU A 174 -5.92 4.64 9.86
CA LEU A 174 -6.87 4.38 10.93
C LEU A 174 -6.97 5.61 11.81
N THR A 175 -8.17 6.17 11.92
CA THR A 175 -8.48 7.21 12.91
C THR A 175 -9.50 6.69 13.92
N ILE A 176 -9.38 7.13 15.17
CA ILE A 176 -10.32 6.81 16.25
C ILE A 176 -10.89 8.12 16.78
N SER A 177 -12.21 8.23 16.76
CA SER A 177 -12.98 9.38 17.28
C SER A 177 -13.85 8.98 18.46
#